data_AF-D8UYD7-F1
#
_entry.id   AF-D8UYD7-F1
#
_cell.length_a   1.000
_cell.length_b   1.000
_cell.length_c   1.000
_cell.angle_alpha   90.00
_cell.angle_beta   90.00
_cell.angle_gamma   90.00
#
_symmetry.space_group_name_H-M   'P 1'
#
loop_
_entity.id
_entity.type
_entity.pdbx_description
1 polymer ?
#
loop_
_entity_poly.entity_id
_entity_poly.type
_entity_poly.pdbx_seq_one_letter_code
_entity_poly.pdbx_strand_id
1 'polypeptide(L)' 'TQQVRFVLRSIYNREEIVRFDSAVGEYVAVSELGRREAEAWNKQKELLEQRRAEVDT' A
#
# COMPACT_ATOMS: atom_id res chain seq x y z
N THR A 1 -22.20 4.40 9.30
CA THR A 1 -21.35 5.25 8.45
C THR A 1 -20.62 4.36 7.46
N GLN A 2 -20.61 4.69 6.16
CA GLN A 2 -19.74 3.99 5.20
C GLN A 2 -18.32 4.52 5.39
N GLN A 3 -17.34 3.65 5.61
CA GLN A 3 -15.94 4.05 5.64
C GLN A 3 -15.37 3.96 4.23
N VAL A 4 -14.99 5.10 3.65
CA VAL A 4 -14.26 5.14 2.39
C VAL A 4 -12.87 4.58 2.64
N ARG A 5 -12.41 3.67 1.78
CA ARG A 5 -11.06 3.09 1.84
C ARG A 5 -10.31 3.48 0.59
N PHE A 6 -9.11 4.02 0.78
CA PHE A 6 -8.17 4.25 -0.31
C PHE A 6 -7.30 3.00 -0.48
N VAL A 7 -7.20 2.52 -1.72
CA VAL A 7 -6.38 1.36 -2.08
C VAL A 7 -5.53 1.72 -3.27
N LEU A 8 -4.21 1.66 -3.11
CA LEU A 8 -3.25 1.80 -4.19
C LEU A 8 -2.68 0.42 -4.53
N ARG A 9 -2.78 0.01 -5.79
CA ARG A 9 -2.32 -1.30 -6.26
C ARG A 9 -1.08 -1.17 -7.13
N SER A 10 -0.05 -1.93 -6.82
CA SER A 10 1.12 -2.12 -7.67
C SER A 10 0.95 -3.40 -8.50
N ILE A 11 0.92 -3.26 -9.82
CA ILE A 11 0.66 -4.34 -10.77
C ILE A 11 1.91 -4.57 -11.62
N TYR A 12 2.38 -5.81 -11.66
CA TYR A 12 3.49 -6.27 -12.48
C TYR A 12 3.09 -7.52 -13.24
N ASN A 13 3.38 -7.60 -14.54
CA ASN A 13 2.97 -8.74 -15.39
C ASN A 13 1.48 -9.11 -15.28
N ARG A 14 0.61 -8.10 -15.14
CA ARG A 14 -0.85 -8.24 -14.94
C ARG A 14 -1.25 -8.90 -13.61
N GLU A 15 -0.29 -9.14 -12.71
CA GLU A 15 -0.53 -9.59 -11.34
C GLU A 15 -0.38 -8.42 -10.37
N GLU A 16 -1.29 -8.31 -9.40
CA GLU A 16 -1.11 -7.41 -8.27
C GLU A 16 -0.08 -8.01 -7.31
N ILE A 17 1.05 -7.31 -7.10
CA ILE A 17 2.14 -7.82 -6.26
C ILE A 17 2.17 -7.16 -4.88
N VAL A 18 1.75 -5.89 -4.78
CA VAL A 18 1.71 -5.11 -3.52
C VAL A 18 0.50 -4.17 -3.54
N ARG A 19 -0.12 -3.93 -2.39
CA ARG A 19 -1.11 -2.87 -2.22
C ARG A 19 -0.87 -2.04 -0.98
N PHE A 20 -1.16 -0.75 -1.03
CA PHE A 20 -1.39 0.05 0.18
C PHE A 20 -2.87 -0.03 0.54
N ASP A 21 -3.18 -0.39 1.79
CA ASP A 21 -4.56 -0.36 2.33
C ASP A 21 -4.64 0.72 3.40
N SER A 22 -5.44 1.76 3.17
CA SER A 22 -5.57 2.87 4.11
C SER A 22 -6.16 2.48 5.47
N ALA A 23 -6.90 1.38 5.54
CA ALA A 23 -7.43 0.88 6.82
C ALA A 23 -6.31 0.23 7.67
N VAL A 24 -5.25 -0.26 7.03
CA VAL A 24 -4.06 -0.81 7.69
C VAL A 24 -2.99 0.27 7.86
N GLY A 25 -2.92 1.23 6.93
CA GLY A 25 -1.91 2.27 6.91
C GLY A 25 -0.54 1.78 6.46
N GLU A 26 -0.47 0.66 5.72
CA GLU A 26 0.78 0.02 5.29
C GLU A 26 0.65 -0.63 3.91
N TYR A 27 1.81 -0.88 3.29
CA TYR A 27 1.93 -1.71 2.10
C TYR A 27 1.91 -3.20 2.48
N VAL A 28 1.00 -3.95 1.88
CA VAL A 28 0.80 -5.39 2.05
C VAL A 28 1.19 -6.10 0.76
N ALA A 29 2.09 -7.06 0.86
CA ALA A 29 2.41 -7.94 -0.26
C ALA A 29 1.23 -8.86 -0.57
N VAL A 30 0.82 -8.90 -1.83
CA VAL A 30 -0.31 -9.71 -2.33
C VAL A 30 0.19 -11.02 -2.94
N SER A 31 1.43 -11.03 -3.42
CA SER A 31 2.15 -12.25 -3.82
C SER A 31 3.54 -12.28 -3.21
N GLU A 32 4.18 -13.46 -3.28
CA GLU A 32 5.55 -13.67 -2.81
C GLU A 32 6.55 -12.67 -3.41
N LEU A 33 6.33 -12.33 -4.69
CA LEU A 33 7.16 -11.42 -5.44
C LEU A 33 7.18 -10.02 -4.84
N GLY A 34 6.10 -9.57 -4.21
CA GLY A 34 5.98 -8.23 -3.63
C GLY A 34 6.45 -8.11 -2.18
N ARG A 35 6.93 -9.20 -1.55
CA ARG A 35 7.30 -9.16 -0.12
C ARG A 35 8.42 -8.16 0.13
N ARG A 36 9.46 -8.16 -0.71
CA ARG A 36 10.63 -7.28 -0.53
C ARG A 36 10.28 -5.82 -0.78
N GLU A 37 9.39 -5.57 -1.73
CA GLU A 37 8.88 -4.27 -2.12
C GLU A 37 8.00 -3.69 -1.01
N ALA A 38 7.07 -4.47 -0.47
CA ALA A 38 6.26 -4.07 0.68
C ALA A 38 7.12 -3.74 1.90
N GLU A 39 8.11 -4.58 2.22
CA GLU A 39 9.04 -4.32 3.32
C GLU A 39 9.87 -3.04 3.07
N ALA A 40 10.41 -2.86 1.86
CA ALA A 40 11.19 -1.69 1.50
C ALA A 40 10.34 -0.41 1.60
N TRP A 41 9.11 -0.41 1.08
CA TRP A 41 8.22 0.73 1.11
C TRP A 41 7.71 1.06 2.51
N ASN A 42 7.44 0.05 3.35
CA ASN A 42 7.08 0.29 4.76
C ASN A 42 8.26 0.85 5.58
N LYS A 43 9.52 0.59 5.17
CA LYS A 43 10.71 1.21 5.78
C LYS A 43 10.92 2.66 5.33
N GLN A 44 10.34 3.07 4.20
CA GLN A 44 10.42 4.43 3.70
C GLN A 44 9.37 5.31 4.39
N LYS A 45 9.74 5.89 5.54
CA LYS A 45 8.83 6.68 6.39
C LYS A 45 8.11 7.80 5.63
N GLU A 46 8.83 8.57 4.82
CA GLU A 46 8.25 9.70 4.09
C GLU A 46 7.15 9.25 3.11
N LEU A 47 7.41 8.18 2.35
CA LEU A 47 6.43 7.57 1.46
C LEU A 47 5.20 7.07 2.24
N LEU A 48 5.42 6.37 3.35
CA LEU A 48 4.36 5.78 4.14
C LEU A 48 3.43 6.85 4.76
N GLU A 49 4.01 7.93 5.31
CA GLU A 49 3.24 9.05 5.85
C GLU A 49 2.49 9.81 4.75
N GLN A 50 3.10 10.00 3.58
CA GLN A 50 2.41 10.61 2.45
C GLN A 50 1.16 9.81 2.05
N ARG A 51 1.26 8.47 1.94
CA ARG A 51 0.11 7.62 1.60
C ARG A 51 -0.98 7.60 2.67
N ARG A 52 -0.60 7.68 3.95
CA ARG A 52 -1.56 7.80 5.05
C ARG A 52 -2.35 9.11 4.98
N ALA A 53 -1.70 10.19 4.59
CA ALA A 53 -2.33 11.51 4.46
C ALA A 53 -3.25 11.65 3.23
N GLU A 54 -3.09 10.82 2.19
CA GLU A 54 -3.98 10.85 1.00
C GLU A 54 -5.44 10.47 1.32
N VAL A 55 -5.71 9.87 2.48
CA VAL A 55 -7.06 9.50 2.92
C VAL A 55 -7.87 10.72 3.36
N ASP A 56 -7.19 11.76 3.85
CA ASP A 56 -7.81 12.94 4.46
C ASP A 56 -8.14 14.06 3.44
N THR A 57 -7.92 13.83 2.13
CA THR A 57 -8.17 14.79 1.04
C THR A 57 -9.31 14.34 0.15
#